data_AF-A0AAX0RV66-F1
#
_entry.id   AF-A0AAX0RV66-F1
#
_cell.length_a   1.000
_cell.length_b   1.000
_cell.length_c   1.000
_cell.angle_alpha   90.00
_cell.angle_beta   90.00
_cell.angle_gamma   90.00
#
_symmetry.space_group_name_H-M   'P 1'
#
loop_
_entity.id
_entity.type
_entity.pdbx_description
1 polymer ?
#
loop_
_entity_poly.entity_id
_entity_poly.type
_entity_poly.pdbx_seq_one_letter_code
_entity_poly.pdbx_strand_id
1 'polypeptide(L)'
;SGKFKGTVNRITKRGSGRLRHVLYMAVRCVIRDCRKKKTTVEIIPRNKRLREFYDKKREEGKPFKVAVIACANKLLQWIFALLQNNSTFQDIA
;
A
#
# COMPACT_ATOMS: atom_id res chain seq x y z
N SER A 1 -9.80 21.42 -6.82
CA SER A 1 -9.99 21.48 -5.35
C SER A 1 -8.70 21.04 -4.66
N GLY A 2 -8.11 21.85 -3.78
CA GLY A 2 -6.78 21.54 -3.24
C GLY A 2 -6.31 22.33 -2.01
N LYS A 3 -7.18 23.13 -1.37
CA LYS A 3 -6.79 23.99 -0.24
C LYS A 3 -7.30 23.51 1.12
N PHE A 4 -8.07 22.43 1.18
CA PHE A 4 -8.63 21.94 2.44
C PHE A 4 -7.62 21.07 3.19
N LYS A 5 -7.02 21.62 4.25
CA LYS A 5 -6.16 20.90 5.20
C LYS A 5 -6.97 20.54 6.45
N GLY A 6 -7.68 19.42 6.39
CA GLY A 6 -8.32 18.82 7.56
C GLY A 6 -7.43 17.71 8.14
N THR A 7 -7.20 17.74 9.45
CA THR A 7 -6.43 16.70 10.18
C THR A 7 -7.23 15.40 10.33
N VAL A 8 -8.57 15.48 10.38
CA VAL A 8 -9.47 14.33 10.50
C VAL A 8 -10.42 14.28 9.31
N ASN A 9 -9.93 13.75 8.19
CA ASN A 9 -10.73 13.58 6.97
C ASN A 9 -11.20 12.13 6.80
N ARG A 10 -12.45 11.97 6.37
CA ARG A 10 -12.97 10.66 5.94
C ARG A 10 -12.27 10.26 4.64
N ILE A 11 -11.90 8.99 4.53
CA ILE A 11 -11.32 8.43 3.30
C ILE A 11 -12.30 8.68 2.13
N THR A 12 -11.75 9.13 1.00
CA THR A 12 -12.51 9.46 -0.22
C THR A 12 -13.55 8.39 -0.58
N LYS A 13 -14.71 8.85 -1.07
CA LYS A 13 -15.84 8.00 -1.48
C LYS A 13 -15.95 7.83 -3.00
N ARG A 14 -15.01 8.39 -3.77
CA ARG A 14 -15.00 8.33 -5.23
C ARG A 14 -14.64 6.92 -5.72
N GLY A 15 -15.27 6.50 -6.82
CA GLY A 15 -15.06 5.21 -7.48
C GLY A 15 -15.62 4.01 -6.70
N SER A 16 -15.29 2.79 -7.17
CA SER A 16 -15.82 1.54 -6.63
C SER A 16 -15.47 1.35 -5.15
N GLY A 17 -16.50 1.17 -4.31
CA GLY A 17 -16.33 0.88 -2.88
C GLY A 17 -15.68 -0.48 -2.63
N ARG A 18 -16.04 -1.50 -3.42
CA ARG A 18 -15.48 -2.85 -3.34
C ARG A 18 -13.98 -2.84 -3.63
N LEU A 19 -13.55 -2.18 -4.70
CA LEU A 19 -12.13 -2.09 -5.06
C LEU A 19 -11.32 -1.42 -3.96
N ARG A 20 -11.81 -0.29 -3.42
CA ARG A 20 -11.14 0.40 -2.29
C ARG A 20 -11.01 -0.50 -1.06
N HIS A 21 -12.04 -1.28 -0.75
CA HIS A 21 -12.00 -2.21 0.37
C HIS A 21 -10.96 -3.33 0.14
N VAL A 22 -10.97 -3.96 -1.04
CA VAL A 22 -10.02 -5.01 -1.40
C VAL A 22 -8.58 -4.51 -1.34
N LEU A 23 -8.28 -3.34 -1.94
CA LEU A 23 -6.95 -2.75 -1.90
C LEU A 23 -6.51 -2.41 -0.47
N TYR A 24 -7.41 -1.87 0.35
CA TYR A 24 -7.13 -1.56 1.74
C TYR A 24 -6.78 -2.83 2.55
N MET A 25 -7.54 -3.92 2.34
CA MET A 25 -7.26 -5.22 2.94
C MET A 25 -5.95 -5.82 2.46
N ALA A 26 -5.67 -5.75 1.16
CA ALA A 26 -4.42 -6.22 0.58
C ALA A 26 -3.21 -5.52 1.21
N VAL A 27 -3.22 -4.18 1.28
CA VAL A 27 -2.15 -3.40 1.92
C VAL A 27 -2.02 -3.75 3.39
N ARG A 28 -3.13 -3.84 4.15
CA ARG A 28 -3.09 -4.25 5.57
C ARG A 28 -2.47 -5.63 5.77
N CYS A 29 -2.74 -6.57 4.86
CA CYS A 29 -2.14 -7.89 4.87
C CYS A 29 -0.64 -7.86 4.59
N VAL A 30 -0.18 -6.97 3.69
CA VAL A 30 1.25 -6.79 3.35
C VAL A 30 2.04 -6.17 4.50
N ILE A 31 1.50 -5.14 5.17
CA ILE A 31 2.21 -4.41 6.24
C ILE A 31 2.12 -5.08 7.63
N ARG A 32 1.38 -6.18 7.76
CA ARG A 32 1.08 -6.80 9.06
C ARG A 32 2.35 -7.27 9.78
N ASP A 33 2.66 -6.54 10.86
CA ASP A 33 3.90 -6.65 11.65
C ASP A 33 4.06 -7.93 12.46
N CYS A 34 3.02 -8.74 12.63
CA CYS A 34 3.10 -10.06 13.26
C CYS A 34 4.11 -11.00 12.56
N ARG A 35 4.56 -10.64 11.34
CA ARG A 35 5.61 -11.34 10.58
C ARG A 35 7.03 -10.76 10.78
N LYS A 36 7.20 -9.62 11.46
CA LYS A 36 8.53 -9.03 11.77
C LYS A 36 9.42 -9.94 12.61
N LYS A 37 8.83 -10.85 13.42
CA LYS A 37 9.56 -11.84 14.22
C LYS A 37 9.90 -13.13 13.44
N LYS A 38 9.36 -13.32 12.25
CA LYS A 38 9.61 -14.49 11.39
C LYS A 38 10.50 -14.05 10.23
N THR A 39 11.75 -13.74 10.53
CA THR A 39 12.78 -13.35 9.56
C THR A 39 13.78 -14.49 9.41
N THR A 40 13.29 -15.69 9.14
CA THR A 40 14.11 -16.72 8.51
C THR A 40 14.05 -16.51 7.01
N VAL A 41 15.08 -16.94 6.28
CA VAL A 41 15.19 -16.83 4.80
C VAL A 41 13.93 -17.35 4.07
N GLU A 42 13.16 -18.22 4.73
CA GLU A 42 11.95 -18.87 4.22
C GLU A 42 10.65 -18.04 4.40
N ILE A 43 10.62 -17.05 5.31
CA ILE A 43 9.40 -16.27 5.62
C ILE A 43 9.62 -14.79 5.28
N ILE A 44 9.81 -14.54 4.00
CA ILE A 44 10.02 -13.21 3.44
C ILE A 44 8.70 -12.40 3.54
N PRO A 45 8.73 -11.10 3.91
CA PRO A 45 7.60 -10.22 3.67
C PRO A 45 7.27 -10.25 2.18
N ARG A 46 6.12 -10.84 1.81
CA ARG A 46 5.68 -11.13 0.42
C ARG A 46 5.76 -9.99 -0.61
N ASN A 47 6.09 -8.76 -0.19
CA ASN A 47 6.38 -7.64 -1.06
C ASN A 47 7.27 -6.62 -0.33
N LYS A 48 8.59 -6.74 -0.50
CA LYS A 48 9.58 -5.84 0.15
C LYS A 48 9.39 -4.39 -0.33
N ARG A 49 9.13 -4.19 -1.63
CA ARG A 49 8.99 -2.87 -2.25
C ARG A 49 7.82 -2.05 -1.66
N LEU A 50 6.67 -2.69 -1.45
CA LEU A 50 5.51 -2.00 -0.87
C LEU A 50 5.72 -1.70 0.61
N ARG A 51 6.49 -2.54 1.30
CA ARG A 51 6.85 -2.35 2.70
C ARG A 51 7.78 -1.16 2.88
N GLU A 52 8.86 -1.08 2.11
CA GLU A 52 9.77 0.05 2.09
C GLU A 52 9.05 1.36 1.76
N PHE A 53 8.12 1.32 0.79
CA PHE A 53 7.29 2.49 0.48
C PHE A 53 6.41 2.91 1.66
N TYR A 54 5.84 1.96 2.39
CA TYR A 54 5.05 2.24 3.59
C TYR A 54 5.92 2.85 4.70
N ASP A 55 7.07 2.25 4.99
CA ASP A 55 7.98 2.71 6.06
C ASP A 55 8.50 4.12 5.74
N LYS A 56 8.90 4.39 4.48
CA LYS A 56 9.25 5.75 4.00
C LYS A 56 8.12 6.76 4.24
N LYS A 57 6.86 6.38 3.97
CA LYS A 57 5.71 7.26 4.21
C LYS A 57 5.45 7.51 5.70
N ARG A 58 5.81 6.57 6.57
CA ARG A 58 5.73 6.73 8.03
C ARG A 58 6.86 7.61 8.57
N GLU A 59 8.07 7.47 8.03
CA GLU A 59 9.22 8.35 8.33
C GLU A 59 8.97 9.80 7.90
N GLU A 60 8.28 10.01 6.77
CA GLU A 60 7.75 11.33 6.35
C GLU A 60 6.73 11.94 7.35
N GLY A 61 6.40 11.27 8.46
CA GLY A 61 5.47 11.75 9.48
C GLY A 61 4.00 11.54 9.17
N LYS A 62 3.64 10.76 8.13
CA LYS A 62 2.24 10.63 7.72
C LYS A 62 1.44 9.76 8.70
N PRO A 63 0.19 10.15 9.02
CA PRO A 63 -0.70 9.31 9.82
C PRO A 63 -0.91 7.93 9.19
N PHE A 64 -1.11 6.91 10.01
CA PHE A 64 -1.22 5.52 9.58
C PHE A 64 -2.19 5.33 8.41
N LYS A 65 -3.43 5.84 8.53
CA LYS A 65 -4.45 5.70 7.48
C LYS A 65 -4.01 6.36 6.17
N VAL A 66 -3.32 7.49 6.23
CA VAL A 66 -2.81 8.20 5.05
C VAL A 66 -1.71 7.38 4.36
N ALA A 67 -0.78 6.83 5.14
CA ALA A 67 0.27 5.95 4.60
C ALA A 67 -0.33 4.71 3.92
N VAL A 68 -1.32 4.05 4.54
CA VAL A 68 -2.01 2.89 3.96
C VAL A 68 -2.72 3.24 2.64
N ILE A 69 -3.40 4.39 2.58
CA ILE A 69 -4.07 4.83 1.35
C ILE A 69 -3.07 5.20 0.25
N ALA A 70 -1.92 5.79 0.59
CA ALA A 70 -0.85 6.03 -0.35
C ALA A 70 -0.32 4.71 -0.94
N CYS A 71 -0.15 3.69 -0.11
CA CYS A 71 0.26 2.35 -0.55
C CYS A 71 -0.80 1.69 -1.46
N ALA A 72 -2.09 1.84 -1.14
CA ALA A 72 -3.17 1.32 -1.97
C ALA A 72 -3.17 1.96 -3.37
N ASN A 73 -2.93 3.26 -3.45
CA ASN A 73 -2.82 3.95 -4.73
C ASN A 73 -1.58 3.51 -5.52
N LYS A 74 -0.45 3.30 -4.83
CA LYS A 74 0.78 2.79 -5.44
C LYS A 74 0.59 1.37 -5.99
N LEU A 75 -0.10 0.51 -5.24
CA LEU A 75 -0.45 -0.84 -5.66
C LEU A 75 -1.35 -0.84 -6.91
N LEU A 76 -2.34 0.06 -6.95
CA LEU A 76 -3.21 0.22 -8.12
C LEU A 76 -2.41 0.65 -9.36
N GLN A 77 -1.45 1.57 -9.22
CA GLN A 77 -0.57 1.97 -10.31
C GLN A 77 0.30 0.81 -10.83
N TRP A 78 0.81 -0.05 -9.93
CA TRP A 78 1.56 -1.23 -10.33
C TRP A 78 0.70 -2.23 -11.08
N ILE A 79 -0.50 -2.53 -10.58
CA ILE A 79 -1.45 -3.42 -11.27
C ILE A 79 -1.75 -2.88 -12.67
N PHE A 80 -2.04 -1.59 -12.78
CA PHE A 80 -2.28 -0.93 -14.07
C PHE A 80 -1.08 -1.06 -15.02
N ALA A 81 0.14 -0.79 -14.54
CA ALA A 81 1.35 -0.91 -15.35
C ALA A 81 1.63 -2.35 -15.81
N LEU A 82 1.38 -3.35 -14.95
CA LEU A 82 1.55 -4.77 -15.31
C LEU A 82 0.56 -5.19 -16.39
N LEU A 83 -0.71 -4.80 -16.25
CA LEU A 83 -1.75 -5.08 -17.23
C LEU A 83 -1.47 -4.36 -18.56
N GLN A 84 -1.01 -3.11 -18.51
CA GLN A 84 -0.70 -2.33 -19.70
C GLN A 84 0.47 -2.91 -20.51
N ASN A 85 1.45 -3.48 -19.82
CA ASN A 85 2.65 -4.05 -20.42
C ASN A 85 2.54 -5.57 -20.65
N ASN A 86 1.40 -6.20 -20.32
CA ASN A 86 1.21 -7.66 -20.33
C ASN A 86 2.36 -8.42 -19.63
N SER A 87 2.88 -7.88 -18.54
CA SER A 87 4.03 -8.43 -17.82
C SER A 87 3.62 -8.99 -16.46
N THR A 88 4.36 -9.99 -16.00
CA THR A 88 4.16 -10.58 -14.67
C THR A 88 4.88 -9.77 -13.60
N PHE A 89 4.31 -9.72 -12.38
CA PHE A 89 4.97 -9.08 -11.25
C PHE A 89 6.31 -9.77 -10.94
N GLN A 90 7.39 -9.00 -10.90
CA GLN A 90 8.71 -9.47 -10.46
C GLN A 90 9.08 -8.80 -9.13
N ASP A 91 9.29 -9.63 -8.10
CA ASP A 91 9.71 -9.21 -6.75
C ASP A 91 11.24 -9.28 -6.57
N ILE A 92 11.98 -9.43 -7.67
CA ILE A 92 13.44 -9.54 -7.67
C ILE A 92 14.01 -8.11 -7.58
N ALA A 93 14.53 -7.80 -6.40
CA ALA A 93 15.56 -6.79 -6.18
C ALA A 93 16.84 -7.53 -5.77
#